data_AF-A0A3C0BYB4-F1
#
_entry.id   AF-A0A3C0BYB4-F1
#
_cell.length_a   1.000
_cell.length_b   1.000
_cell.length_c   1.000
_cell.angle_alpha   90.00
_cell.angle_beta   90.00
_cell.angle_gamma   90.00
#
_symmetry.space_group_name_H-M   'P 1'
#
loop_
_entity.id
_entity.type
_entity.pdbx_description
1 polymer ?
#
loop_
_entity_poly.entity_id
_entity_poly.type
_entity_poly.pdbx_seq_one_letter_code
_entity_poly.pdbx_strand_id
1 'polypeptide(L)'
;AMLVASCLGGIAFLKGLGLVHAISHMIGAEFDTHHGLTNAIVLPVVTRYNFPELEGKVHRMSSSMHYEDSSIEAFISNLDELLDRIQIPKSLEEIGVPIDCVERISEKAMKDSAYATNPRIASLEDMNQLVYKSIKQAR
;
A
#
# COMPACT_ATOMS: atom_id res chain seq x y z
N ALA A 1 11.85 -12.51 16.47
CA ALA A 1 12.11 -11.90 15.15
C ALA A 1 11.13 -10.77 14.83
N MET A 2 9.81 -11.02 14.73
CA MET A 2 8.82 -10.00 14.31
C MET A 2 8.76 -8.74 15.18
N LEU A 3 8.93 -8.85 16.50
CA LEU A 3 8.98 -7.67 17.38
C LEU A 3 10.09 -6.70 16.99
N VAL A 4 11.31 -7.21 16.77
CA VAL A 4 12.47 -6.39 16.36
C VAL A 4 12.23 -5.77 15.00
N ALA A 5 11.72 -6.55 14.04
CA ALA A 5 11.39 -6.05 12.71
C ALA A 5 10.36 -4.91 12.76
N SER A 6 9.31 -5.04 13.58
CA SER A 6 8.29 -4.01 13.77
C SER A 6 8.88 -2.73 14.38
N CYS A 7 9.74 -2.85 15.40
CA CYS A 7 10.42 -1.69 15.99
C CYS A 7 11.34 -0.98 14.98
N LEU A 8 12.09 -1.72 14.17
CA LEU A 8 12.92 -1.15 13.10
C LEU A 8 12.08 -0.46 12.03
N GLY A 9 10.91 -1.02 11.69
CA GLY A 9 9.92 -0.37 10.83
C GLY A 9 9.44 0.97 11.39
N GLY A 10 9.14 1.03 12.69
CA GLY A 10 8.78 2.28 13.37
C GLY A 10 9.87 3.35 13.32
N ILE A 11 11.15 2.96 13.44
CA ILE A 11 12.29 3.87 13.26
C ILE A 11 12.34 4.39 11.81
N ALA A 12 12.08 3.53 10.82
CA ALA A 12 12.05 3.93 9.41
C ALA A 12 10.92 4.92 9.10
N PHE A 13 9.75 4.77 9.74
CA PHE A 13 8.57 5.65 9.55
C PHE A 13 8.82 7.12 9.93
N LEU A 14 9.88 7.42 10.67
CA LEU A 14 10.32 8.80 10.91
C LEU A 14 10.67 9.56 9.61
N LYS A 15 10.87 8.85 8.50
CA LYS A 15 11.07 9.43 7.16
C LYS A 15 9.78 9.66 6.38
N GLY A 16 8.62 9.38 6.97
CA GLY A 16 7.32 9.40 6.30
C GLY A 16 6.87 8.02 5.84
N LEU A 17 5.72 7.99 5.18
CA LEU A 17 5.01 6.78 4.78
C LEU A 17 4.70 6.83 3.27
N GLY A 18 3.49 7.25 2.90
CA GLY A 18 3.06 7.36 1.51
C GLY A 18 1.59 7.00 1.33
N LEU A 19 1.20 6.72 0.08
CA LEU A 19 -0.21 6.56 -0.29
C LEU A 19 -0.91 5.37 0.37
N VAL A 20 -0.17 4.32 0.75
CA VAL A 20 -0.76 3.17 1.48
C VAL A 20 -1.45 3.64 2.76
N HIS A 21 -0.76 4.43 3.57
CA HIS A 21 -1.32 4.95 4.81
C HIS A 21 -2.32 6.06 4.56
N ALA A 22 -2.06 6.95 3.60
CA ALA A 22 -2.98 8.04 3.26
C ALA A 22 -4.39 7.51 2.89
N ILE A 23 -4.46 6.45 2.08
CA ILE A 23 -5.72 5.77 1.74
C ILE A 23 -6.27 5.02 2.96
N SER A 24 -5.43 4.22 3.65
CA SER A 24 -5.88 3.36 4.75
C SER A 24 -6.40 4.13 5.96
N HIS A 25 -5.88 5.32 6.25
CA HIS A 25 -6.43 6.18 7.31
C HIS A 25 -7.86 6.62 7.01
N MET A 26 -8.16 6.97 5.75
CA MET A 26 -9.50 7.43 5.37
C MET A 26 -10.50 6.27 5.31
N ILE A 27 -10.06 5.11 4.81
CA ILE A 27 -10.87 3.88 4.84
C ILE A 27 -11.15 3.46 6.28
N GLY A 28 -10.14 3.46 7.15
CA GLY A 28 -10.30 3.16 8.57
C GLY A 28 -11.25 4.13 9.27
N ALA A 29 -11.14 5.43 8.98
CA ALA A 29 -11.99 6.46 9.56
C ALA A 29 -13.47 6.38 9.14
N GLU A 30 -13.77 5.96 7.90
CA GLU A 30 -15.14 5.86 7.41
C GLU A 30 -15.81 4.51 7.69
N PHE A 31 -15.04 3.42 7.71
CA PHE A 31 -15.59 2.05 7.71
C PHE A 31 -15.11 1.17 8.88
N ASP A 32 -14.40 1.74 9.85
CA ASP A 32 -13.93 1.04 11.08
C ASP A 32 -13.14 -0.25 10.78
N THR A 33 -12.31 -0.20 9.74
CA THR A 33 -11.50 -1.35 9.32
C THR A 33 -10.22 -1.48 10.16
N HIS A 34 -9.74 -2.71 10.36
CA HIS A 34 -8.48 -2.95 11.05
C HIS A 34 -7.30 -2.38 10.26
N HIS A 35 -6.61 -1.37 10.82
CA HIS A 35 -5.57 -0.60 10.12
C HIS A 35 -4.49 -1.46 9.42
N GLY A 36 -3.95 -2.48 10.09
CA GLY A 36 -2.94 -3.36 9.50
C GLY A 36 -3.47 -4.17 8.31
N LEU A 37 -4.73 -4.61 8.39
CA LEU A 37 -5.39 -5.35 7.32
C LEU A 37 -5.63 -4.46 6.09
N THR A 38 -6.14 -3.24 6.32
CA THR A 38 -6.38 -2.25 5.26
C THR A 38 -5.06 -1.88 4.55
N ASN A 39 -4.00 -1.63 5.31
CA ASN A 39 -2.67 -1.38 4.74
C ASN A 39 -2.20 -2.56 3.88
N ALA A 40 -2.38 -3.80 4.35
CA ALA A 40 -1.96 -5.00 3.62
C ALA A 40 -2.71 -5.18 2.29
N ILE A 41 -4.01 -4.85 2.25
CA ILE A 41 -4.82 -4.88 1.03
C ILE A 41 -4.39 -3.78 0.04
N VAL A 42 -4.15 -2.56 0.53
CA VAL A 42 -3.79 -1.41 -0.32
C VAL A 42 -2.35 -1.49 -0.85
N LEU A 43 -1.46 -2.15 -0.11
CA LEU A 43 -0.02 -2.16 -0.38
C LEU A 43 0.35 -2.58 -1.82
N PRO A 44 -0.17 -3.69 -2.40
CA PRO A 44 0.19 -4.10 -3.75
C PRO A 44 -0.21 -3.11 -4.85
N VAL A 45 -1.29 -2.34 -4.64
CA VAL A 45 -1.76 -1.35 -5.61
C VAL A 45 -0.81 -0.16 -5.64
N VAL A 46 -0.42 0.32 -4.47
CA VAL A 46 0.47 1.49 -4.35
C VAL A 46 1.92 1.14 -4.73
N THR A 47 2.40 -0.07 -4.43
CA THR A 47 3.74 -0.50 -4.88
C THR A 47 3.84 -0.54 -6.40
N ARG A 48 2.84 -1.10 -7.10
CA ARG A 48 2.77 -1.06 -8.57
C ARG A 48 2.83 0.35 -9.15
N TYR A 49 2.23 1.33 -8.47
CA TYR A 49 2.26 2.72 -8.89
C TYR A 49 3.60 3.42 -8.64
N ASN A 50 4.24 3.14 -7.51
CA ASN A 50 5.47 3.82 -7.08
C ASN A 50 6.76 3.16 -7.63
N PHE A 51 6.78 1.84 -7.79
CA PHE A 51 8.01 1.10 -8.06
C PHE A 51 8.73 1.45 -9.37
N PRO A 52 8.05 1.80 -10.48
CA PRO A 52 8.72 2.24 -11.69
C PRO A 52 9.70 3.42 -11.49
N GLU A 53 9.48 4.26 -10.47
CA GLU A 53 10.38 5.38 -10.14
C GLU A 53 11.44 5.02 -9.07
N LEU A 54 11.46 3.76 -8.61
CA LEU A 54 12.20 3.32 -7.43
C LEU A 54 13.03 2.04 -7.65
N GLU A 55 13.37 1.68 -8.89
CA GLU A 55 14.14 0.47 -9.25
C GLU A 55 15.32 0.20 -8.31
N GLY A 56 16.16 1.21 -8.06
CA GLY A 56 17.33 1.07 -7.17
C GLY A 56 16.96 0.74 -5.71
N LYS A 57 15.81 1.22 -5.22
CA LYS A 57 15.31 0.83 -3.89
C LYS A 57 14.71 -0.58 -3.92
N VAL A 58 14.00 -0.95 -4.98
CA VAL A 58 13.45 -2.29 -5.17
C VAL A 58 14.57 -3.32 -5.15
N HIS A 59 15.66 -3.12 -5.89
CA HIS A 59 16.83 -4.02 -5.86
C HIS A 59 17.37 -4.20 -4.43
N ARG A 60 17.54 -3.12 -3.66
CA ARG A 60 18.00 -3.20 -2.26
C ARG A 60 17.02 -3.96 -1.37
N MET A 61 15.73 -3.77 -1.56
CA MET A 61 14.70 -4.52 -0.83
C MET A 61 14.73 -6.01 -1.22
N SER A 62 14.81 -6.35 -2.50
CA SER A 62 14.95 -7.73 -3.00
C SER A 62 16.18 -8.42 -2.40
N SER A 63 17.34 -7.75 -2.36
CA SER A 63 18.54 -8.31 -1.72
C SER A 63 18.35 -8.56 -0.23
N SER A 64 17.65 -7.66 0.47
CA SER A 64 17.37 -7.79 1.92
C SER A 64 16.37 -8.91 2.22
N MET A 65 15.49 -9.21 1.26
CA MET A 65 14.52 -10.30 1.30
C MET A 65 15.11 -11.63 0.79
N HIS A 66 16.36 -11.63 0.31
CA HIS A 66 17.02 -12.76 -0.34
C HIS A 66 16.27 -13.30 -1.58
N TYR A 67 15.64 -12.42 -2.34
CA TYR A 67 15.04 -12.78 -3.63
C TYR A 67 16.14 -12.95 -4.69
N GLU A 68 16.04 -14.01 -5.50
CA GLU A 68 16.98 -14.28 -6.59
C GLU A 68 16.79 -13.30 -7.76
N ASP A 69 15.53 -13.01 -8.10
CA ASP A 69 15.16 -12.02 -9.11
C ASP A 69 14.86 -10.66 -8.44
N SER A 70 15.63 -9.64 -8.80
CA SER A 70 15.50 -8.28 -8.28
C SER A 70 14.64 -7.35 -9.14
N SER A 71 13.94 -7.86 -10.16
CA SER A 71 13.00 -7.09 -10.97
C SER A 71 11.81 -6.58 -10.15
N ILE A 72 11.18 -5.53 -10.65
CA ILE A 72 9.97 -4.95 -10.04
C ILE A 72 8.84 -5.98 -10.04
N GLU A 73 8.69 -6.67 -11.16
CA GLU A 73 7.69 -7.71 -11.39
C GLU A 73 7.86 -8.86 -10.39
N ALA A 74 9.09 -9.36 -10.21
CA ALA A 74 9.38 -10.41 -9.24
C ALA A 74 9.11 -9.95 -7.80
N PHE A 75 9.47 -8.71 -7.43
CA PHE A 75 9.15 -8.21 -6.09
C PHE A 75 7.65 -8.16 -5.84
N ILE A 76 6.87 -7.68 -6.82
CA ILE A 76 5.41 -7.61 -6.73
C ILE A 76 4.80 -9.02 -6.63
N SER A 77 5.28 -9.98 -7.42
CA SER A 77 4.82 -11.38 -7.35
C SER A 77 5.09 -11.98 -5.96
N ASN A 78 6.31 -11.84 -5.43
CA ASN A 78 6.65 -12.34 -4.11
C ASN A 78 5.83 -11.66 -3.00
N LEU A 79 5.52 -10.38 -3.15
CA LEU A 79 4.66 -9.65 -2.22
C LEU A 79 3.23 -10.21 -2.24
N ASP A 80 2.64 -10.42 -3.41
CA ASP A 80 1.29 -11.00 -3.53
C ASP A 80 1.25 -12.42 -2.96
N GLU A 81 2.23 -13.27 -3.29
CA GLU A 81 2.34 -14.63 -2.75
C GLU A 81 2.44 -14.65 -1.22
N LEU A 82 3.18 -13.70 -0.62
CA LEU A 82 3.26 -13.56 0.83
C LEU A 82 1.88 -13.19 1.43
N LEU A 83 1.15 -12.26 0.81
CA LEU A 83 -0.17 -11.83 1.27
C LEU A 83 -1.22 -12.94 1.11
N ASP A 84 -1.18 -13.71 0.02
CA ASP A 84 -2.00 -14.90 -0.20
C ASP A 84 -1.70 -15.96 0.88
N ARG A 85 -0.42 -16.22 1.16
CA ARG A 85 0.01 -17.22 2.17
C ARG A 85 -0.47 -16.90 3.58
N ILE A 86 -0.53 -15.62 3.95
CA ILE A 86 -1.04 -15.18 5.27
C ILE A 86 -2.53 -14.83 5.24
N GLN A 87 -3.24 -15.19 4.17
CA GLN A 87 -4.69 -15.09 4.03
C GLN A 87 -5.25 -13.66 4.18
N ILE A 88 -4.53 -12.67 3.64
CA ILE A 88 -5.13 -11.33 3.49
C ILE A 88 -6.34 -11.43 2.52
N PRO A 89 -7.35 -10.56 2.62
CA PRO A 89 -8.40 -10.38 1.60
C PRO A 89 -7.88 -9.75 0.31
N LYS A 90 -8.42 -10.12 -0.86
CA LYS A 90 -7.89 -9.65 -2.17
C LYS A 90 -8.37 -8.25 -2.56
N SER A 91 -9.27 -7.65 -1.78
CA SER A 91 -9.79 -6.32 -2.05
C SER A 91 -10.42 -5.69 -0.80
N LEU A 92 -10.61 -4.37 -0.81
CA LEU A 92 -11.34 -3.70 0.27
C LEU A 92 -12.84 -4.02 0.25
N GLU A 93 -13.39 -4.41 -0.92
CA GLU A 93 -14.78 -4.88 -1.02
C GLU A 93 -15.03 -6.15 -0.20
N GLU A 94 -14.05 -7.07 -0.11
CA GLU A 94 -14.14 -8.27 0.72
C GLU A 94 -14.27 -7.97 2.22
N ILE A 95 -13.90 -6.76 2.65
CA ILE A 95 -14.06 -6.29 4.04
C ILE A 95 -15.16 -5.21 4.16
N GLY A 96 -16.02 -5.09 3.16
CA GLY A 96 -17.24 -4.26 3.23
C GLY A 96 -17.08 -2.80 2.82
N VAL A 97 -15.97 -2.41 2.19
CA VAL A 97 -15.79 -1.04 1.68
C VAL A 97 -16.55 -0.89 0.35
N PRO A 98 -17.50 0.05 0.23
CA PRO A 98 -18.30 0.23 -0.98
C PRO A 98 -17.53 1.01 -2.06
N ILE A 99 -17.84 0.75 -3.33
CA ILE A 99 -17.16 1.38 -4.48
C ILE A 99 -17.51 2.86 -4.67
N ASP A 100 -18.65 3.30 -4.16
CA ASP A 100 -19.12 4.69 -4.28
C ASP A 100 -18.33 5.68 -3.43
N CYS A 101 -17.42 5.21 -2.56
CA CYS A 101 -16.58 6.06 -1.73
C CYS A 101 -15.30 6.55 -2.43
N VAL A 102 -14.99 6.06 -3.65
CA VAL A 102 -13.70 6.29 -4.33
C VAL A 102 -13.31 7.76 -4.37
N GLU A 103 -14.17 8.63 -4.88
CA GLU A 103 -13.87 10.07 -5.04
C GLU A 103 -13.63 10.74 -3.68
N ARG A 104 -14.56 10.53 -2.73
CA ARG A 104 -14.48 11.11 -1.38
C ARG A 104 -13.24 10.64 -0.63
N ILE A 105 -12.91 9.35 -0.69
CA ILE A 105 -11.70 8.80 -0.04
C ILE A 105 -10.45 9.36 -0.69
N SER A 106 -10.41 9.51 -2.01
CA SER A 106 -9.27 10.06 -2.74
C SER A 106 -9.00 11.51 -2.33
N GLU A 107 -10.01 12.37 -2.32
CA GLU A 107 -9.88 13.76 -1.89
C GLU A 107 -9.42 13.90 -0.43
N LYS A 108 -9.93 13.04 0.46
CA LYS A 108 -9.52 13.03 1.86
C LYS A 108 -8.09 12.51 2.03
N ALA A 109 -7.71 11.46 1.30
CA ALA A 109 -6.37 10.87 1.35
C ALA A 109 -5.31 11.88 0.87
N MET A 110 -5.62 12.72 -0.11
CA MET A 110 -4.72 13.80 -0.56
C MET A 110 -4.42 14.85 0.54
N LYS A 111 -5.26 14.94 1.57
CA LYS A 111 -5.08 15.85 2.72
C LYS A 111 -4.36 15.17 3.89
N ASP A 112 -4.11 13.87 3.81
CA ASP A 112 -3.40 13.12 4.85
C ASP A 112 -1.91 13.50 4.88
N SER A 113 -1.32 13.59 6.06
CA SER A 113 0.11 13.90 6.20
C SER A 113 1.04 12.91 5.46
N ALA A 114 0.65 11.64 5.36
CA ALA A 114 1.42 10.61 4.66
C ALA A 114 1.47 10.85 3.15
N TYR A 115 0.46 11.50 2.58
CA TYR A 115 0.39 11.80 1.15
C TYR A 115 1.58 12.64 0.67
N ALA A 116 1.94 13.67 1.43
CA ALA A 116 3.04 14.58 1.11
C ALA A 116 4.42 13.91 1.10
N THR A 117 4.54 12.72 1.70
CA THR A 117 5.80 11.95 1.79
C THR A 117 5.89 10.82 0.77
N ASN A 118 4.87 10.63 -0.08
CA ASN A 118 4.94 9.63 -1.14
C ASN A 118 6.03 10.00 -2.16
N PRO A 119 6.85 9.05 -2.63
CA PRO A 119 7.94 9.32 -3.57
C PRO A 119 7.49 9.89 -4.92
N ARG A 120 6.26 9.58 -5.33
CA ARG A 120 5.63 10.03 -6.57
C ARG A 120 4.43 10.92 -6.26
N ILE A 121 4.36 12.10 -6.85
CA ILE A 121 3.18 12.97 -6.70
C ILE A 121 2.03 12.35 -7.49
N ALA A 122 0.93 12.02 -6.80
CA ALA A 122 -0.29 11.55 -7.43
C ALA A 122 -1.20 12.73 -7.79
N SER A 123 -1.87 12.67 -8.94
CA SER A 123 -3.02 13.54 -9.22
C SER A 123 -4.28 13.02 -8.53
N LEU A 124 -5.36 13.80 -8.50
CA LEU A 124 -6.66 13.30 -8.05
C LEU A 124 -7.12 12.10 -8.89
N GLU A 125 -6.84 12.12 -10.20
CA GLU A 125 -7.14 10.99 -11.08
C GLU A 125 -6.34 9.74 -10.69
N ASP A 126 -5.03 9.88 -10.45
CA ASP A 126 -4.22 8.76 -9.95
C ASP A 126 -4.78 8.22 -8.63
N MET A 127 -5.15 9.10 -7.70
CA MET A 127 -5.74 8.69 -6.42
C MET A 127 -7.07 7.95 -6.60
N ASN A 128 -7.96 8.43 -7.46
CA ASN A 128 -9.21 7.74 -7.80
C ASN A 128 -8.92 6.33 -8.34
N GLN A 129 -7.95 6.19 -9.25
CA GLN A 129 -7.55 4.88 -9.79
C GLN A 129 -6.95 3.96 -8.72
N LEU A 130 -6.11 4.49 -7.82
CA LEU A 130 -5.51 3.72 -6.73
C LEU A 130 -6.56 3.23 -5.73
N VAL A 131 -7.51 4.09 -5.34
CA VAL A 131 -8.59 3.73 -4.43
C VAL A 131 -9.54 2.73 -5.10
N TYR A 132 -9.94 2.98 -6.35
CA TYR A 132 -10.76 2.05 -7.13
C TYR A 132 -10.13 0.65 -7.20
N LYS A 133 -8.85 0.57 -7.59
CA LYS A 133 -8.11 -0.70 -7.65
C LYS A 133 -8.00 -1.34 -6.28
N SER A 134 -7.77 -0.59 -5.22
CA SER A 134 -7.75 -1.16 -3.85
C SER A 134 -9.10 -1.78 -3.46
N ILE A 135 -10.21 -1.21 -3.92
CA ILE A 135 -11.56 -1.72 -3.62
C ILE A 135 -11.93 -2.93 -4.48
N LYS A 136 -11.52 -2.96 -5.76
CA LYS A 136 -12.01 -3.98 -6.71
C LYS A 136 -10.98 -5.00 -7.18
N GLN A 137 -9.70 -4.63 -7.18
CA GLN A 137 -8.64 -5.31 -7.94
C GLN A 137 -7.28 -5.13 -7.24
N ALA A 138 -7.20 -5.36 -5.93
CA ALA A 138 -5.94 -5.15 -5.23
C ALA A 138 -4.91 -6.24 -5.60
N ARG A 139 -5.41 -7.46 -5.82
CA ARG A 139 -4.71 -8.63 -6.39
C ARG A 139 -5.71 -9.72 -6.80
#